data_AF-A0A6G1SWS8-F1
#
_entry.id   AF-A0A6G1SWS8-F1
#
_cell.length_a   1.000
_cell.length_b   1.000
_cell.length_c   1.000
_cell.angle_alpha   90.00
_cell.angle_beta   90.00
_cell.angle_gamma   90.00
#
_symmetry.space_group_name_H-M   'P 1'
#
loop_
_entity.id
_entity.type
_entity.pdbx_description
1 polymer ?
#
loop_
_entity_poly.entity_id
_entity_poly.type
_entity_poly.pdbx_seq_one_letter_code
_entity_poly.pdbx_strand_id
1 'polypeptide(L)' 'MSPVVAYWDTMSPEELKQWIGRSPYTVTQLAVELHVSRSTVYRWLSGEVGIPGTVPLALRGLRTTK' A
#
# COMPACT_ATOMS: atom_id res chain seq x y z
N MET A 1 -19.68 -5.64 -25.59
CA MET A 1 -18.82 -6.44 -24.72
C MET A 1 -17.70 -5.52 -24.24
N SER A 2 -17.80 -4.98 -23.03
CA SER A 2 -16.83 -4.02 -22.51
C SER A 2 -15.50 -4.72 -22.19
N PRO A 3 -14.34 -4.11 -22.47
CA PRO A 3 -13.07 -4.70 -22.09
C PRO A 3 -12.95 -4.64 -20.56
N VAL A 4 -12.85 -5.82 -19.94
CA VAL A 4 -12.48 -5.95 -18.54
C VAL A 4 -11.01 -5.52 -18.45
N VAL A 5 -10.80 -4.24 -18.14
CA VAL A 5 -9.47 -3.71 -17.82
C VAL A 5 -9.02 -4.43 -16.56
N ALA A 6 -8.24 -5.49 -16.77
CA ALA A 6 -7.62 -6.18 -15.67
C ALA A 6 -6.46 -5.32 -15.17
N TYR A 7 -6.68 -4.69 -14.02
CA TYR A 7 -5.72 -3.86 -13.30
C TYR A 7 -4.64 -4.77 -12.68
N TRP A 8 -3.60 -5.10 -13.44
CA TRP A 8 -2.52 -5.99 -13.00
C TRP A 8 -1.36 -5.31 -12.25
N ASP A 9 -1.52 -4.09 -11.73
CA ASP A 9 -0.45 -3.39 -10.98
C ASP A 9 -0.88 -3.01 -9.54
N THR A 10 -1.78 -3.81 -8.96
CA THR A 10 -2.22 -3.63 -7.57
C THR A 10 -1.38 -4.50 -6.65
N MET A 11 -0.56 -3.87 -5.80
CA MET A 11 0.12 -4.55 -4.70
C MET A 11 -0.87 -5.31 -3.83
N SER A 12 -0.54 -6.55 -3.49
CA SER A 12 -1.33 -7.39 -2.61
C SER A 12 -1.14 -7.00 -1.14
N PRO A 13 -2.12 -7.33 -0.26
CA PRO A 13 -1.98 -7.15 1.18
C PRO A 13 -0.72 -7.80 1.76
N GLU A 14 -0.32 -8.96 1.24
CA GLU A 14 0.88 -9.69 1.68
C GLU A 14 2.16 -8.97 1.26
N GLU A 15 2.21 -8.41 0.05
CA GLU A 15 3.34 -7.58 -0.37
C GLU A 15 3.46 -6.31 0.48
N LEU A 16 2.34 -5.68 0.85
CA LEU A 16 2.33 -4.54 1.76
C LEU A 16 2.85 -4.93 3.16
N LYS A 17 2.41 -6.07 3.71
CA LYS A 17 2.93 -6.61 4.98
C LYS A 17 4.44 -6.84 4.92
N GLN A 18 4.92 -7.47 3.85
CA GLN A 18 6.35 -7.71 3.65
C GLN A 18 7.14 -6.41 3.53
N TRP A 19 6.59 -5.42 2.82
CA TRP A 19 7.21 -4.11 2.72
C TRP A 19 7.34 -3.47 4.10
N ILE A 20 6.27 -3.44 4.90
CA ILE A 20 6.29 -2.90 6.27
C ILE A 20 7.30 -3.64 7.15
N GLY A 21 7.33 -4.98 7.09
CA GLY A 21 8.27 -5.79 7.87
C GLY A 21 9.75 -5.57 7.51
N ARG A 22 10.05 -5.16 6.27
CA ARG A 22 11.41 -4.82 5.80
C ARG A 22 11.74 -3.33 5.95
N SER A 23 10.75 -2.53 6.30
CA SER A 23 10.80 -1.08 6.29
C SER A 23 10.97 -0.54 7.71
N PRO A 24 11.66 0.58 7.90
CA PRO A 24 11.71 1.23 9.21
C PRO A 24 10.38 1.92 9.58
N TYR A 25 9.40 1.95 8.68
CA TYR A 25 8.12 2.61 8.88
C TYR A 25 7.12 1.70 9.62
N THR A 26 6.54 2.22 10.70
CA THR A 26 5.36 1.61 11.34
C THR A 26 4.08 1.89 10.53
N VAL A 27 3.01 1.13 10.77
CA VAL A 27 1.68 1.39 10.16
C VAL A 27 1.21 2.83 10.41
N THR A 28 1.48 3.37 11.60
CA THR A 28 1.12 4.74 11.97
C THR A 28 1.90 5.77 11.15
N GLN A 29 3.23 5.60 11.03
CA GLN A 29 4.05 6.50 10.22
C GLN A 29 3.70 6.38 8.74
N LEU A 30 3.48 5.17 8.25
CA LEU A 30 3.08 4.94 6.87
C LEU A 30 1.75 5.62 6.54
N ALA A 31 0.78 5.58 7.46
CA ALA A 31 -0.49 6.28 7.29
C ALA A 31 -0.29 7.80 7.18
N VAL A 32 0.64 8.37 7.96
CA VAL A 32 0.99 9.80 7.89
C VAL A 32 1.66 10.14 6.56
N GLU A 33 2.67 9.38 6.14
CA GLU A 33 3.38 9.59 4.86
C GLU A 33 2.45 9.47 3.65
N LEU A 34 1.47 8.57 3.72
CA LEU A 34 0.48 8.36 2.66
C LEU A 34 -0.76 9.26 2.79
N HIS A 35 -0.81 10.13 3.80
CA HIS A 35 -1.96 11.00 4.09
C HIS A 35 -3.30 10.24 4.18
N VAL A 36 -3.29 9.03 4.74
CA VAL A 36 -4.48 8.20 4.96
C VAL A 36 -4.69 7.92 6.43
N SER A 37 -5.89 7.45 6.78
CA SER A 37 -6.15 6.99 8.15
C SER A 37 -5.41 5.68 8.44
N ARG A 38 -5.03 5.45 9.70
CA ARG A 38 -4.47 4.15 10.14
C ARG A 38 -5.44 3.00 9.83
N SER A 39 -6.73 3.23 10.02
CA SER A 39 -7.77 2.25 9.71
C SER A 39 -7.75 1.84 8.24
N THR A 40 -7.51 2.80 7.33
CA THR A 40 -7.36 2.51 5.90
C THR A 40 -6.20 1.55 5.64
N VAL A 41 -5.04 1.79 6.26
CA VAL A 41 -3.88 0.89 6.11
C VAL A 41 -4.16 -0.49 6.69
N TYR A 42 -4.87 -0.59 7.83
CA TYR A 42 -5.29 -1.89 8.35
C TYR A 42 -6.25 -2.63 7.42
N ARG A 43 -7.19 -1.94 6.78
CA ARG A 43 -8.12 -2.53 5.80
C ARG A 43 -7.41 -3.00 4.53
N TRP A 44 -6.33 -2.34 4.14
CA TRP A 44 -5.44 -2.82 3.09
C TRP A 44 -4.69 -4.09 3.50
N LEU A 45 -4.15 -4.12 4.72
CA LEU A 45 -3.43 -5.29 5.25
C LEU A 45 -4.34 -6.51 5.46
N SER A 46 -5.62 -6.30 5.77
CA SER A 46 -6.61 -7.37 5.89
C SER A 46 -7.19 -7.83 4.54
N GLY A 47 -6.95 -7.07 3.47
CA GLY A 47 -7.57 -7.31 2.17
C GLY A 47 -9.06 -6.95 2.09
N GLU A 48 -9.60 -6.26 3.11
CA GLU A 48 -10.99 -5.79 3.11
C GLU A 48 -11.21 -4.69 2.06
N VAL A 49 -10.17 -3.91 1.78
CA VAL A 49 -10.17 -2.86 0.75
C VAL A 49 -8.96 -3.03 -0.14
N GLY A 50 -9.15 -2.85 -1.45
CA GLY A 50 -8.05 -2.88 -2.43
C GLY A 50 -7.04 -1.77 -2.18
N ILE A 51 -5.75 -2.09 -2.38
CA ILE A 51 -4.67 -1.13 -2.29
C ILE A 51 -4.64 -0.31 -3.60
N PRO A 52 -4.77 1.02 -3.54
CA PRO A 52 -4.66 1.86 -4.74
C PRO A 52 -3.30 1.70 -5.40
N GLY A 53 -3.26 1.65 -6.74
CA GLY A 53 -1.99 1.53 -7.51
C GLY A 53 -1.01 2.70 -7.31
N THR A 54 -1.44 3.81 -6.70
CA THR A 54 -0.57 4.91 -6.29
C THR A 54 0.25 4.60 -5.03
N VAL A 55 -0.23 3.68 -4.17
CA VAL A 55 0.46 3.31 -2.92
C VAL A 55 1.81 2.66 -3.21
N PRO A 56 1.95 1.64 -4.08
CA PRO A 56 3.24 1.04 -4.41
C PRO A 56 4.27 2.04 -4.95
N LEU A 57 3.82 3.05 -5.70
CA LEU A 57 4.67 4.12 -6.20
C LEU A 57 5.18 5.01 -5.06
N ALA A 58 4.30 5.41 -4.13
CA ALA A 58 4.67 6.17 -2.94
C ALA A 58 5.65 5.38 -2.04
N LEU A 59 5.40 4.08 -1.83
CA LEU A 59 6.28 3.20 -1.06
C LEU A 59 7.69 3.08 -1.67
N ARG A 60 7.81 3.11 -3.00
CA ARG A 60 9.13 3.13 -3.67
C ARG A 60 9.88 4.42 -3.38
N GLY A 61 9.20 5.57 -3.40
CA GLY A 61 9.79 6.88 -3.07
C GLY A 61 10.27 6.96 -1.62
N LEU A 62 9.49 6.44 -0.67
CA LEU A 62 9.85 6.40 0.75
C LEU A 62 11.06 5.52 1.07
N ARG A 63 11.36 4.54 0.22
CA ARG A 63 12.51 3.65 0.37
C ARG A 63 13.82 4.30 -0.09
N THR A 64 13.75 5.31 -0.96
CA THR A 64 14.92 6.01 -1.51
C THR A 64 15.33 7.25 -0.73
N THR A 65 14.47 7.77 0.14
CA THR A 65 14.71 9.03 0.89
C THR A 65 15.40 8.84 2.24
N LYS A 66 15.88 7.64 2.56
CA LYS A 66 16.50 7.34 3.87
C LYS A 66 17.79 6.55 3.74
#